data_AF-A0A3B8SMP8-F1
#
_entry.id   AF-A0A3B8SMP8-F1
#
_cell.length_a   1.000
_cell.length_b   1.000
_cell.length_c   1.000
_cell.angle_alpha   90.00
_cell.angle_beta   90.00
_cell.angle_gamma   90.00
#
_symmetry.space_group_name_H-M   'P 1'
#
loop_
_entity.id
_entity.type
_entity.pdbx_description
1 polymer ?
#
loop_
_entity_poly.entity_id
_entity_poly.type
_entity_poly.pdbx_seq_one_letter_code
_entity_poly.pdbx_strand_id
1 'polypeptide(L)'
;MKMEKGLVLQERDVELLEFLAEYKTITLDNTRYIYGTKTYQEKRICHLVKEKYLTRLKHREIALGRKGKEFLTEIGTEIKVHCRNPNNIERLKVISDIAAFTKFSNTMNFIPSWHLKDRNSPTQDSRRYLGLLTFDQNFYTVYSVYGEKDDKYISSLYYDLKKEREFYNSIIFTNDVEKILYHKKRFWFQ
;
A
#
# COMPACT_ATOMS: atom_id res chain seq x y z
N MET A 1 28.56 29.11 21.08
CA MET A 1 27.46 28.12 21.03
C MET A 1 27.29 27.67 19.58
N LYS A 2 27.76 26.46 19.20
CA LYS A 2 27.52 25.93 17.85
C LYS A 2 26.08 25.43 17.81
N MET A 3 25.19 26.11 17.07
CA MET A 3 23.90 25.51 16.73
C MET A 3 24.19 24.29 15.86
N GLU A 4 23.90 23.09 16.35
CA GLU A 4 23.81 21.92 15.50
C GLU A 4 22.81 22.24 14.38
N LYS A 5 23.27 22.28 13.13
CA LYS A 5 22.38 22.43 11.98
C LYS A 5 21.50 21.19 11.92
N GLY A 6 20.32 21.26 12.52
CA GLY A 6 19.28 20.25 12.40
C GLY A 6 18.92 20.02 10.93
N LEU A 7 18.48 18.81 10.61
CA LEU A 7 17.95 18.50 9.28
C LEU A 7 16.71 19.35 9.01
N VAL A 8 16.74 20.10 7.91
CA VAL A 8 15.55 20.76 7.38
C VAL A 8 14.80 19.77 6.50
N LEU A 9 13.52 19.54 6.83
CA LEU A 9 12.61 18.75 6.00
C LEU A 9 12.26 19.53 4.74
N GLN A 10 12.27 18.82 3.62
CA GLN A 10 11.83 19.29 2.32
C GLN A 10 10.43 18.74 2.04
N GLU A 11 9.72 19.34 1.08
CA GLU A 11 8.38 18.93 0.67
C GLU A 11 8.27 17.42 0.40
N ARG A 12 9.21 16.86 -0.37
CA ARG A 12 9.30 15.40 -0.65
C ARG A 12 9.53 14.53 0.59
N ASP A 13 10.19 15.05 1.63
CA ASP A 13 10.31 14.30 2.88
C ASP A 13 8.98 14.28 3.63
N VAL A 14 8.26 15.42 3.64
CA VAL A 14 6.92 15.52 4.23
C VAL A 14 5.95 14.59 3.50
N GLU A 15 5.97 14.58 2.16
CA GLU A 15 5.16 13.66 1.35
C GLU A 15 5.42 12.19 1.70
N LEU A 16 6.68 11.81 1.94
CA LEU A 16 7.02 10.46 2.39
C LEU A 16 6.46 10.17 3.78
N LEU A 17 6.57 11.11 4.72
CA LEU A 17 6.06 10.93 6.08
C LEU A 17 4.54 10.76 6.07
N GLU A 18 3.82 11.60 5.33
CA GLU A 18 2.36 11.49 5.15
C GLU A 18 1.97 10.16 4.46
N PHE A 19 2.73 9.75 3.44
CA PHE A 19 2.52 8.44 2.82
C PHE A 19 2.66 7.30 3.84
N LEU A 20 3.68 7.35 4.69
CA LEU A 20 3.88 6.36 5.75
C LEU A 20 2.84 6.47 6.87
N ALA A 21 2.23 7.63 7.08
CA ALA A 21 1.12 7.81 8.01
C ALA A 21 -0.11 7.02 7.55
N GLU A 22 -0.40 7.02 6.25
CA GLU A 22 -1.52 6.32 5.65
C GLU A 22 -1.23 4.81 5.46
N TYR A 23 -0.05 4.47 4.94
CA TYR A 23 0.27 3.11 4.45
C TYR A 23 1.27 2.34 5.33
N LYS A 24 1.74 2.93 6.43
CA LYS A 24 2.65 2.36 7.45
C LYS A 24 4.08 2.07 7.02
N THR A 25 4.27 1.50 5.84
CA THR A 25 5.58 1.10 5.31
C THR A 25 5.67 1.35 3.82
N ILE A 26 6.88 1.57 3.31
CA ILE A 26 7.18 1.57 1.87
C ILE A 26 8.52 0.87 1.65
N THR A 27 8.70 0.19 0.51
CA THR A 27 10.03 -0.33 0.15
C THR A 27 10.96 0.81 -0.21
N LEU A 28 12.26 0.65 0.05
CA LEU A 28 13.26 1.64 -0.37
C LEU A 28 13.13 1.88 -1.88
N ASP A 29 12.97 0.84 -2.70
CA ASP A 29 12.88 1.01 -4.15
C ASP A 29 11.66 1.86 -4.55
N ASN A 30 10.52 1.74 -3.88
CA ASN A 30 9.32 2.54 -4.17
C ASN A 30 9.43 3.99 -3.69
N THR A 31 10.34 4.35 -2.79
CA THR A 31 10.56 5.78 -2.48
C THR A 31 11.10 6.57 -3.67
N ARG A 32 11.60 5.90 -4.72
CA ARG A 32 12.00 6.56 -5.97
C ARG A 32 10.85 7.35 -6.62
N TYR A 33 9.60 6.94 -6.44
CA TYR A 33 8.45 7.65 -6.99
C TYR A 33 8.27 9.04 -6.36
N ILE A 34 8.73 9.22 -5.12
CA ILE A 34 8.73 10.51 -4.40
C ILE A 34 9.99 11.33 -4.76
N TYR A 35 11.16 10.70 -4.75
CA TYR A 35 12.44 11.41 -4.85
C TYR A 35 13.00 11.56 -6.27
N GLY A 36 12.46 10.83 -7.25
CA GLY A 36 12.86 10.87 -8.66
C GLY A 36 14.15 10.11 -8.97
N THR A 37 15.28 10.47 -8.34
CA THR A 37 16.59 9.85 -8.63
C THR A 37 17.12 9.02 -7.45
N LYS A 38 17.75 7.89 -7.76
CA LYS A 38 18.28 6.94 -6.77
C LYS A 38 19.29 7.59 -5.81
N THR A 39 20.25 8.34 -6.34
CA THR A 39 21.29 8.99 -5.52
C THR A 39 20.71 10.00 -4.55
N TYR A 40 19.75 10.82 -5.01
CA TYR A 40 19.10 11.81 -4.17
C TYR A 40 18.27 11.16 -3.08
N GLN A 41 17.45 10.18 -3.46
CA GLN A 41 16.63 9.36 -2.58
C GLN A 41 17.47 8.71 -1.47
N GLU A 42 18.54 7.98 -1.81
CA GLU A 42 19.37 7.29 -0.82
C GLU A 42 19.99 8.27 0.19
N LYS A 43 20.47 9.43 -0.29
CA LYS A 43 21.01 10.49 0.57
C LYS A 43 19.95 11.02 1.55
N ARG A 44 18.74 11.35 1.05
CA ARG A 44 17.64 11.85 1.90
C ARG A 44 17.21 10.81 2.94
N ILE A 45 16.98 9.56 2.51
CA ILE A 45 16.59 8.48 3.42
C ILE A 45 17.65 8.25 4.51
N CYS A 46 18.95 8.25 4.17
CA CYS A 46 20.00 8.10 5.17
C CYS A 46 19.99 9.23 6.22
N HIS A 47 19.77 10.47 5.80
CA HIS A 47 19.67 11.62 6.71
C HIS A 47 18.42 11.51 7.61
N LEU A 48 17.26 11.20 7.03
CA LEU A 48 16.00 11.05 7.78
C LEU A 48 16.06 9.90 8.80
N VAL A 49 16.72 8.79 8.47
CA VAL A 49 16.95 7.68 9.40
C VAL A 49 17.90 8.09 10.52
N LYS A 50 19.02 8.77 10.19
CA LYS A 50 19.97 9.28 11.19
C LYS A 50 19.29 10.21 12.20
N GLU A 51 18.40 11.08 11.71
CA GLU A 51 17.65 12.03 12.52
C GLU A 51 16.39 11.43 13.16
N LYS A 52 16.14 10.13 13.00
CA LYS A 52 15.01 9.38 13.60
C LYS A 52 13.62 9.80 13.10
N TYR A 53 13.54 10.47 11.95
CA TYR A 53 12.28 10.68 11.23
C TYR A 53 11.76 9.38 10.61
N LEU A 54 12.69 8.54 10.16
CA LEU A 54 12.41 7.22 9.59
C LEU A 54 13.11 6.11 10.37
N THR A 55 12.62 4.89 10.22
CA THR A 55 13.30 3.67 10.65
C THR A 55 13.38 2.68 9.51
N ARG A 56 14.46 1.90 9.45
CA ARG A 56 14.62 0.80 8.48
C ARG A 56 14.07 -0.49 9.09
N LEU A 57 13.33 -1.23 8.30
CA LEU A 57 12.80 -2.54 8.63
C LEU A 57 13.51 -3.63 7.80
N LYS A 58 13.06 -4.88 7.93
CA LYS A 58 13.55 -6.01 7.12
C LYS A 58 13.23 -5.79 5.63
N HIS A 59 13.94 -6.49 4.75
CA HIS A 59 13.68 -6.47 3.30
C HIS A 59 13.71 -5.06 2.66
N ARG A 60 14.56 -4.17 3.14
CA ARG A 60 14.71 -2.79 2.64
C ARG A 60 13.43 -1.94 2.79
N GLU A 61 12.56 -2.28 3.72
CA GLU A 61 11.38 -1.48 4.05
C GLU A 61 11.71 -0.30 4.96
N ILE A 62 10.90 0.74 4.89
CA ILE A 62 11.01 1.98 5.65
C ILE A 62 9.67 2.25 6.33
N ALA A 63 9.70 2.72 7.57
CA ALA A 63 8.53 3.15 8.33
C ALA A 63 8.81 4.45 9.10
N LEU A 64 7.76 5.04 9.69
CA LEU A 64 7.89 6.22 10.55
C LEU A 64 8.76 5.92 11.78
N GLY A 65 9.81 6.71 11.95
CA GLY A 65 10.58 6.81 13.19
C GLY A 65 9.88 7.68 14.23
N ARG A 66 10.49 7.84 15.40
CA ARG A 66 9.89 8.59 16.52
C ARG A 66 9.63 10.06 16.13
N LYS A 67 10.65 10.78 15.63
CA LYS A 67 10.51 12.19 15.25
C LYS A 67 9.53 12.39 14.10
N GLY A 68 9.41 11.41 13.20
CA GLY A 68 8.44 11.46 12.10
C GLY A 68 7.00 11.44 12.60
N LYS A 69 6.71 10.61 13.62
CA LYS A 69 5.38 10.58 14.25
C LYS A 69 5.08 11.86 15.03
N GLU A 70 6.06 12.36 15.77
CA GLU A 70 5.97 13.62 16.54
C GLU A 70 5.66 14.77 15.58
N PHE A 71 6.46 14.94 14.51
CA PHE A 71 6.25 15.96 13.47
C PHE A 71 4.86 15.89 12.82
N LEU A 72 4.41 14.70 12.41
CA LEU A 72 3.09 14.53 11.78
C LEU A 72 1.95 14.91 12.74
N THR A 73 2.10 14.57 14.03
CA THR A 73 1.13 14.97 15.06
C THR A 73 1.10 16.48 15.22
N GLU A 74 2.26 17.14 15.22
CA GLU A 74 2.38 18.60 15.35
C GLU A 74 1.71 19.35 14.19
N ILE A 75 1.78 18.82 12.96
CA ILE A 75 1.12 19.42 11.80
C ILE A 75 -0.34 18.96 11.61
N GLY A 76 -0.86 18.14 12.53
CA GLY A 76 -2.26 17.69 12.52
C GLY A 76 -2.57 16.53 11.57
N THR A 77 -1.55 15.80 11.09
CA THR A 77 -1.75 14.61 10.24
C THR A 77 -2.09 13.38 11.09
N GLU A 78 -3.22 12.74 10.81
CA GLU A 78 -3.60 11.47 11.44
C GLU A 78 -2.70 10.32 10.98
N ILE A 79 -2.21 9.53 11.93
CA ILE A 79 -1.40 8.33 11.64
C ILE A 79 -2.29 7.09 11.76
N LYS A 80 -2.52 6.40 10.65
CA LYS A 80 -3.39 5.22 10.63
C LYS A 80 -2.83 4.05 11.42
N VAL A 81 -3.67 3.51 12.30
CA VAL A 81 -3.38 2.30 13.06
C VAL A 81 -3.80 1.07 12.26
N HIS A 82 -2.82 0.34 11.72
CA HIS A 82 -3.07 -0.92 11.02
C HIS A 82 -2.83 -2.13 11.93
N CYS A 83 -3.73 -3.12 11.84
CA CYS A 83 -3.70 -4.36 12.58
C CYS A 83 -2.38 -5.15 12.36
N ARG A 84 -1.85 -5.80 13.41
CA ARG A 84 -0.53 -6.46 13.40
C ARG A 84 -0.55 -7.93 12.94
N ASN A 85 -1.69 -8.47 12.53
CA ASN A 85 -1.78 -9.84 12.02
C ASN A 85 -0.91 -10.00 10.75
N PRO A 86 -0.07 -11.05 10.64
CA PRO A 86 0.75 -11.31 9.45
C PRO A 86 0.01 -11.23 8.10
N ASN A 87 -1.21 -11.78 8.01
CA ASN A 87 -2.01 -11.72 6.78
C ASN A 87 -2.38 -10.27 6.39
N ASN A 88 -2.64 -9.43 7.39
CA ASN A 88 -2.90 -8.00 7.16
C ASN A 88 -1.63 -7.24 6.81
N ILE A 89 -0.47 -7.68 7.30
CA ILE A 89 0.82 -7.05 6.96
C ILE A 89 1.16 -7.30 5.49
N GLU A 90 1.05 -8.53 5.00
CA GLU A 90 1.28 -8.85 3.58
C GLU A 90 0.35 -8.02 2.69
N ARG A 91 -0.94 -8.02 3.02
CA ARG A 91 -1.96 -7.23 2.34
C ARG A 91 -1.60 -5.73 2.30
N LEU A 92 -1.15 -5.19 3.43
CA LEU A 92 -0.78 -3.78 3.56
C LEU A 92 0.44 -3.43 2.71
N LYS A 93 1.42 -4.35 2.59
CA LYS A 93 2.59 -4.14 1.71
C LYS A 93 2.16 -4.02 0.25
N VAL A 94 1.31 -4.93 -0.23
CA VAL A 94 0.84 -4.86 -1.62
C VAL A 94 0.05 -3.58 -1.87
N ILE A 95 -0.82 -3.18 -0.93
CA ILE A 95 -1.55 -1.92 -1.01
C ILE A 95 -0.59 -0.72 -1.06
N SER A 96 0.43 -0.71 -0.20
CA SER A 96 1.44 0.35 -0.18
C SER A 96 2.21 0.43 -1.50
N ASP A 97 2.60 -0.71 -2.07
CA ASP A 97 3.35 -0.74 -3.33
C ASP A 97 2.51 -0.19 -4.49
N ILE A 98 1.22 -0.56 -4.58
CA ILE A 98 0.30 -0.02 -5.57
C ILE A 98 0.12 1.49 -5.35
N ALA A 99 -0.17 1.91 -4.12
CA ALA A 99 -0.39 3.30 -3.79
C ALA A 99 0.83 4.18 -4.09
N ALA A 100 2.04 3.70 -3.80
CA ALA A 100 3.28 4.40 -4.09
C ALA A 100 3.46 4.61 -5.60
N PHE A 101 3.17 3.59 -6.41
CA PHE A 101 3.26 3.68 -7.86
C PHE A 101 2.19 4.62 -8.45
N THR A 102 0.93 4.54 -7.96
CA THR A 102 -0.17 5.32 -8.54
C THR A 102 -0.23 6.77 -8.06
N LYS A 103 0.24 7.08 -6.84
CA LYS A 103 0.19 8.45 -6.29
C LYS A 103 0.90 9.48 -7.19
N PHE A 104 1.90 9.04 -7.94
CA PHE A 104 2.69 9.88 -8.85
C PHE A 104 2.42 9.58 -10.33
N SER A 105 1.34 8.86 -10.63
CA SER A 105 0.89 8.59 -11.98
C SER A 105 -0.16 9.61 -12.41
N ASN A 106 -0.05 10.10 -13.65
CA ASN A 106 -1.07 10.99 -14.24
C ASN A 106 -2.24 10.22 -14.87
N THR A 107 -2.11 8.90 -15.01
CA THR A 107 -3.09 8.06 -15.74
C THR A 107 -3.77 7.04 -14.84
N MET A 108 -3.27 6.85 -13.62
CA MET A 108 -3.75 5.84 -12.68
C MET A 108 -4.02 6.46 -11.32
N ASN A 109 -5.12 6.06 -10.69
CA ASN A 109 -5.38 6.38 -9.30
C ASN A 109 -5.79 5.11 -8.55
N PHE A 110 -5.39 4.99 -7.29
CA PHE A 110 -5.72 3.84 -6.46
C PHE A 110 -6.34 4.28 -5.14
N ILE A 111 -7.53 3.76 -4.86
CA ILE A 111 -8.23 3.97 -3.61
C ILE A 111 -8.15 2.67 -2.79
N PRO A 112 -7.41 2.63 -1.67
CA PRO A 112 -7.29 1.43 -0.87
C PRO A 112 -8.62 1.06 -0.23
N SER A 113 -8.83 -0.24 -0.02
CA SER A 113 -10.11 -0.82 0.42
C SER A 113 -10.69 -0.19 1.68
N TRP A 114 -9.88 0.24 2.65
CA TRP A 114 -10.38 0.85 3.88
C TRP A 114 -11.03 2.23 3.68
N HIS A 115 -10.83 2.87 2.53
CA HIS A 115 -11.55 4.09 2.15
C HIS A 115 -12.85 3.79 1.37
N LEU A 116 -13.03 2.55 0.91
CA LEU A 116 -14.21 2.11 0.16
C LEU A 116 -15.25 1.41 1.04
N LYS A 117 -14.80 0.81 2.15
CA LYS A 117 -15.66 0.07 3.07
C LYS A 117 -16.47 1.03 3.92
N ASP A 118 -17.79 1.00 3.74
CA ASP A 118 -18.73 1.63 4.67
C ASP A 118 -18.73 0.87 5.99
N ARG A 119 -18.38 1.57 7.09
CA ARG A 119 -18.36 1.01 8.45
C ARG A 119 -19.75 0.58 8.93
N ASN A 120 -20.82 1.03 8.27
CA ASN A 120 -22.20 0.65 8.57
C ASN A 120 -22.68 -0.60 7.84
N SER A 121 -21.88 -1.17 6.93
CA SER A 121 -22.21 -2.40 6.20
C SER A 121 -21.26 -3.55 6.59
N PRO A 122 -21.68 -4.47 7.48
CA PRO A 122 -20.82 -5.56 7.95
C PRO A 122 -20.34 -6.52 6.84
N THR A 123 -20.96 -6.47 5.66
CA THR A 123 -20.56 -7.29 4.50
C THR A 123 -19.37 -6.73 3.72
N GLN A 124 -18.94 -5.49 4.00
CA GLN A 124 -17.80 -4.83 3.36
C GLN A 124 -16.47 -5.25 4.03
N ASP A 125 -16.47 -5.55 5.33
CA ASP A 125 -15.25 -5.92 6.06
C ASP A 125 -14.67 -7.26 5.62
N SER A 126 -15.52 -8.22 5.21
CA SER A 126 -15.11 -9.53 4.72
C SER A 126 -14.51 -9.54 3.30
N ARG A 127 -14.61 -8.42 2.58
CA ARG A 127 -14.16 -8.29 1.18
C ARG A 127 -12.64 -8.39 1.06
N ARG A 128 -12.21 -9.14 0.03
CA ARG A 128 -10.81 -9.50 -0.22
C ARG A 128 -10.10 -8.52 -1.15
N TYR A 129 -10.82 -7.72 -1.95
CA TYR A 129 -10.19 -6.71 -2.80
C TYR A 129 -9.32 -5.74 -1.99
N LEU A 130 -8.11 -5.47 -2.44
CA LEU A 130 -7.13 -4.56 -1.86
C LEU A 130 -7.55 -3.08 -1.98
N GLY A 131 -8.27 -2.75 -3.05
CA GLY A 131 -8.77 -1.42 -3.36
C GLY A 131 -9.33 -1.37 -4.77
N LEU A 132 -9.61 -0.15 -5.23
CA LEU A 132 -10.09 0.16 -6.58
C LEU A 132 -9.00 0.92 -7.32
N LEU A 133 -8.55 0.38 -8.46
CA LEU A 133 -7.63 1.04 -9.38
C LEU A 133 -8.45 1.63 -10.52
N THR A 134 -8.20 2.90 -10.84
CA THR A 134 -8.70 3.52 -12.06
C THR A 134 -7.57 3.66 -13.06
N PHE A 135 -7.84 3.29 -14.30
CA PHE A 135 -6.92 3.45 -15.41
C PHE A 135 -7.73 3.61 -16.69
N ASP A 136 -7.44 4.66 -17.46
CA ASP A 136 -8.10 4.93 -18.74
C ASP A 136 -9.64 4.90 -18.65
N GLN A 137 -10.20 5.67 -17.70
CA GLN A 137 -11.64 5.74 -17.38
C GLN A 137 -12.30 4.43 -16.92
N ASN A 138 -11.55 3.33 -16.83
CA ASN A 138 -12.03 2.04 -16.36
C ASN A 138 -11.71 1.83 -14.88
N PHE A 139 -12.57 1.06 -14.20
CA PHE A 139 -12.48 0.75 -12.78
C PHE A 139 -12.19 -0.73 -12.57
N TYR A 140 -11.17 -1.02 -11.78
CA TYR A 140 -10.70 -2.37 -11.50
C TYR A 140 -10.64 -2.64 -10.00
N THR A 141 -11.35 -3.65 -9.53
CA THR A 141 -11.12 -4.21 -8.19
C THR A 141 -9.81 -4.98 -8.19
N VAL A 142 -8.92 -4.61 -7.28
CA VAL A 142 -7.57 -5.19 -7.24
C VAL A 142 -7.50 -6.26 -6.17
N TYR A 143 -6.89 -7.41 -6.48
CA TYR A 143 -6.68 -8.52 -5.57
C TYR A 143 -5.22 -8.96 -5.59
N SER A 144 -4.80 -9.73 -4.58
CA SER A 144 -3.48 -10.35 -4.54
C SER A 144 -3.54 -11.78 -4.02
N VAL A 145 -2.89 -12.70 -4.73
CA VAL A 145 -2.73 -14.10 -4.34
C VAL A 145 -1.25 -14.44 -4.40
N TYR A 146 -0.59 -14.32 -3.25
CA TYR A 146 0.82 -14.64 -3.09
C TYR A 146 1.03 -15.75 -2.07
N GLY A 147 2.03 -16.60 -2.32
CA GLY A 147 2.43 -17.68 -1.44
C GLY A 147 1.38 -18.80 -1.29
N GLU A 148 1.50 -19.54 -0.19
CA GLU A 148 0.64 -20.69 0.11
C GLU A 148 -0.73 -20.25 0.64
N LYS A 149 -1.62 -19.80 -0.26
CA LYS A 149 -3.04 -19.62 0.06
C LYS A 149 -3.78 -20.96 0.01
N ASP A 150 -4.67 -21.23 0.95
CA ASP A 150 -5.46 -22.46 0.97
C ASP A 150 -6.66 -22.40 0.00
N ASP A 151 -7.27 -23.55 -0.29
CA ASP A 151 -8.44 -23.64 -1.17
C ASP A 151 -9.64 -22.84 -0.63
N LYS A 152 -9.72 -22.66 0.69
CA LYS A 152 -10.73 -21.84 1.35
C LYS A 152 -10.57 -20.36 0.98
N TYR A 153 -9.34 -19.86 0.97
CA TYR A 153 -9.00 -18.52 0.52
C TYR A 153 -9.36 -18.33 -0.96
N ILE A 154 -8.96 -19.27 -1.82
CA ILE A 154 -9.26 -19.17 -3.26
C ILE A 154 -10.78 -19.24 -3.52
N SER A 155 -11.51 -20.09 -2.78
CA SER A 155 -12.97 -20.13 -2.85
C SER A 155 -13.60 -18.81 -2.40
N SER A 156 -13.11 -18.22 -1.30
CA SER A 156 -13.58 -16.91 -0.83
C SER A 156 -13.31 -15.80 -1.86
N LEU A 157 -12.15 -15.83 -2.51
CA LEU A 157 -11.79 -14.90 -3.58
C LEU A 157 -12.74 -15.05 -4.79
N TYR A 158 -13.07 -16.28 -5.18
CA TYR A 158 -14.01 -16.55 -6.27
C TYR A 158 -15.38 -15.91 -6.03
N TYR A 159 -15.97 -16.11 -4.86
CA TYR A 159 -17.28 -15.53 -4.54
C TYR A 159 -17.24 -14.00 -4.50
N ASP A 160 -16.11 -13.43 -4.04
CA ASP A 160 -15.91 -11.99 -4.04
C ASP A 160 -15.87 -11.43 -5.47
N LEU A 161 -15.04 -12.03 -6.34
CA LEU A 161 -14.94 -11.68 -7.75
C LEU A 161 -16.27 -11.82 -8.49
N LYS A 162 -17.04 -12.89 -8.20
CA LYS A 162 -18.37 -13.10 -8.79
C LYS A 162 -19.35 -11.98 -8.43
N LYS A 163 -19.24 -11.40 -7.23
CA LYS A 163 -20.12 -10.31 -6.79
C LYS A 163 -19.66 -8.96 -7.33
N GLU A 164 -18.36 -8.72 -7.40
CA GLU A 164 -17.81 -7.43 -7.87
C GLU A 164 -17.87 -7.27 -9.39
N ARG A 165 -17.85 -8.37 -10.17
CA ARG A 165 -17.92 -8.32 -11.65
C ARG A 165 -19.18 -7.67 -12.21
N GLU A 166 -20.23 -7.55 -11.40
CA GLU A 166 -21.47 -6.84 -11.80
C GLU A 166 -21.24 -5.32 -11.90
N PHE A 167 -20.19 -4.81 -11.25
CA PHE A 167 -19.88 -3.38 -11.14
C PHE A 167 -18.54 -3.02 -11.78
N TYR A 168 -17.52 -3.87 -11.60
CA TYR A 168 -16.14 -3.55 -11.94
C TYR A 168 -15.42 -4.73 -12.60
N ASN A 169 -14.47 -4.41 -13.47
CA ASN A 169 -13.46 -5.39 -13.89
C ASN A 169 -12.55 -5.73 -12.70
N SER A 170 -11.76 -6.81 -12.81
CA SER A 170 -10.86 -7.22 -11.73
C SER A 170 -9.45 -7.49 -12.21
N ILE A 171 -8.47 -7.11 -11.39
CA ILE A 171 -7.04 -7.44 -11.58
C ILE A 171 -6.59 -8.27 -10.39
N ILE A 172 -5.93 -9.39 -10.66
CA ILE A 172 -5.37 -10.25 -9.62
C ILE A 172 -3.86 -10.32 -9.80
N PHE A 173 -3.12 -9.78 -8.82
CA PHE A 173 -1.67 -9.96 -8.76
C PHE A 173 -1.32 -11.31 -8.16
N THR A 174 -0.53 -12.12 -8.86
CA THR A 174 -0.15 -13.45 -8.36
C THR A 174 1.23 -13.88 -8.86
N ASN A 175 1.88 -14.75 -8.10
CA ASN A 175 3.08 -15.48 -8.53
C ASN A 175 2.75 -16.91 -9.02
N ASP A 176 1.49 -17.34 -8.94
CA ASP A 176 1.04 -18.68 -9.30
C ASP A 176 -0.33 -18.60 -9.99
N VAL A 177 -0.29 -18.38 -11.31
CA VAL A 177 -1.49 -18.27 -12.15
C VAL A 177 -2.24 -19.61 -12.20
N GLU A 178 -1.52 -20.73 -12.23
CA GLU A 178 -2.13 -22.07 -12.26
C GLU A 178 -2.99 -22.32 -11.04
N LYS A 179 -2.64 -21.81 -9.86
CA LYS A 179 -3.50 -21.93 -8.68
C LYS A 179 -4.83 -21.19 -8.78
N ILE A 180 -4.83 -20.04 -9.47
CA ILE A 180 -6.08 -19.31 -9.77
C ILE A 180 -6.86 -20.08 -10.84
N LEU A 181 -6.16 -20.53 -11.88
CA LEU A 181 -6.77 -21.23 -13.00
C LEU A 181 -7.32 -22.60 -12.58
N TYR A 182 -6.61 -23.43 -11.82
CA TYR A 182 -6.94 -24.82 -11.46
C TYR A 182 -8.33 -25.00 -10.85
N HIS A 183 -8.89 -23.94 -10.26
CA HIS A 183 -10.32 -23.84 -9.99
C HIS A 183 -11.17 -23.61 -11.27
N LYS A 184 -10.75 -24.16 -12.44
CA LYS A 184 -11.31 -23.97 -13.81
C LYS A 184 -12.80 -24.33 -13.91
N LYS A 185 -13.36 -25.01 -12.93
CA LYS A 185 -14.82 -25.23 -12.85
C LYS A 185 -15.61 -24.02 -12.33
N ARG A 186 -14.95 -22.93 -11.94
CA ARG A 186 -15.59 -21.76 -11.32
C ARG A 186 -15.26 -20.43 -12.01
N PHE A 187 -14.02 -20.19 -12.47
CA PHE A 187 -13.63 -18.95 -13.14
C PHE A 187 -13.74 -19.06 -14.67
N TRP A 188 -14.58 -18.23 -15.29
CA TRP A 188 -14.58 -17.97 -16.73
C TRP A 188 -13.85 -16.65 -16.98
N PHE A 189 -12.73 -16.71 -17.69
CA PHE A 189 -12.06 -15.54 -18.24
C PHE A 189 -12.50 -15.43 -19.70
N GLN A 190 -13.08 -14.30 -20.08
CA GLN A 190 -13.45 -13.98 -21.47
C GLN A 190 -12.29 -13.27 -22.15
#